data_AF-A0A097H0V2-F1
#
_entry.id   AF-A0A097H0V2-F1
#
_cell.length_a   1.000
_cell.length_b   1.000
_cell.length_c   1.000
_cell.angle_alpha   90.00
_cell.angle_beta   90.00
_cell.angle_gamma   90.00
#
_symmetry.space_group_name_H-M   'P 1'
#
loop_
_entity.id
_entity.type
_entity.pdbx_description
1 polymer ?
#
loop_
_entity_poly.entity_id
_entity_poly.type
_entity_poly.pdbx_seq_one_letter_code
_entity_poly.pdbx_strand_id
1 'polypeptide(L)'
;MRNQERTYSGCPIITDASIEAYLREGHLPGGVEYHEVPPGKVVRKRGFWLRPGHRMHHTANIFLVSTDVYAMNVDDFAAHRDQIYCYMSPATKTAYLGRVENVTDQRRILTPLLDDLHEPFDIEATGLIYVGRVISAI
;
A
#
# COMPACT_ATOMS: atom_id res chain seq x y z
N MET A 1 2.82 -11.81 -17.54
CA MET A 1 2.87 -10.34 -17.75
C MET A 1 3.46 -9.74 -16.47
N ARG A 2 4.72 -9.26 -16.49
CA ARG A 2 5.33 -8.68 -15.29
C ARG A 2 4.64 -7.33 -15.05
N ASN A 3 4.12 -7.10 -13.84
CA ASN A 3 3.45 -5.86 -13.44
C ASN A 3 4.43 -4.68 -13.38
N GLN A 4 5.10 -4.35 -14.48
CA GLN A 4 6.07 -3.25 -14.54
C GLN A 4 5.36 -1.92 -14.86
N GLU A 5 4.30 -1.96 -15.67
CA GLU A 5 3.59 -0.75 -16.10
C GLU A 5 2.13 -0.75 -15.65
N ARG A 6 1.36 -1.80 -16.00
CA ARG A 6 -0.05 -1.98 -15.61
C ARG A 6 -0.45 -3.45 -15.59
N THR A 7 -1.37 -3.83 -14.72
CA THR A 7 -2.00 -5.16 -14.71
C THR A 7 -3.46 -5.09 -14.26
N TYR A 8 -4.27 -5.97 -14.85
CA TYR A 8 -5.69 -6.18 -14.57
C TYR A 8 -5.99 -7.61 -14.12
N SER A 9 -4.99 -8.51 -14.19
CA SER A 9 -5.19 -9.95 -14.01
C SER A 9 -4.82 -10.37 -12.59
N GLY A 10 -3.53 -10.41 -12.28
CA GLY A 10 -3.04 -10.81 -10.96
C GLY A 10 -1.81 -10.04 -10.54
N CYS A 11 -1.69 -9.86 -9.23
CA CYS A 11 -0.57 -9.21 -8.56
C CYS A 11 0.09 -10.18 -7.59
N PRO A 12 1.43 -10.10 -7.42
CA PRO A 12 2.11 -10.95 -6.45
C PRO A 12 1.65 -10.59 -5.04
N ILE A 13 1.51 -11.60 -4.19
CA ILE A 13 1.32 -11.42 -2.75
C ILE A 13 2.70 -11.37 -2.10
N ILE A 14 3.02 -10.25 -1.48
CA ILE A 14 4.32 -10.03 -0.83
C ILE A 14 4.14 -9.55 0.61
N THR A 15 5.17 -9.76 1.42
CA THR A 15 5.25 -9.27 2.80
C THR A 15 6.06 -7.97 2.88
N ASP A 16 6.03 -7.31 4.03
CA ASP A 16 6.79 -6.07 4.31
C ASP A 16 8.26 -6.17 3.87
N ALA A 17 8.91 -7.28 4.20
CA ALA A 17 10.31 -7.55 3.91
C ALA A 17 10.68 -7.54 2.41
N SER A 18 9.72 -7.77 1.51
CA SER A 18 9.96 -7.86 0.07
C SER A 18 9.60 -6.58 -0.69
N ILE A 19 8.93 -5.62 -0.05
CA ILE A 19 8.44 -4.40 -0.71
C ILE A 19 9.60 -3.63 -1.35
N GLU A 20 10.68 -3.38 -0.61
CA GLU A 20 11.81 -2.57 -1.10
C GLU A 20 12.45 -3.19 -2.35
N ALA A 21 12.82 -4.47 -2.28
CA ALA A 21 13.43 -5.20 -3.40
C ALA A 21 12.48 -5.30 -4.60
N TYR A 22 11.18 -5.51 -4.36
CA TYR A 22 10.19 -5.57 -5.42
C TYR A 22 10.02 -4.22 -6.13
N LEU A 23 9.89 -3.14 -5.38
CA LEU A 23 9.71 -1.81 -5.95
C LEU A 23 10.96 -1.36 -6.72
N ARG A 24 12.15 -1.55 -6.14
CA ARG A 24 13.41 -1.13 -6.76
C ARG A 24 13.80 -1.99 -7.95
N GLU A 25 13.83 -3.31 -7.78
CA GLU A 25 14.48 -4.24 -8.73
C GLU A 25 13.48 -5.12 -9.46
N GLY A 26 12.25 -5.21 -8.96
CA GLY A 26 11.23 -6.11 -9.51
C GLY A 26 11.46 -7.54 -9.04
N HIS A 27 12.31 -7.69 -8.01
CA HIS A 27 12.65 -8.95 -7.42
C HIS A 27 11.48 -9.46 -6.58
N LEU A 28 11.13 -10.73 -6.76
CA LEU A 28 10.10 -11.41 -6.00
C LEU A 28 10.72 -12.65 -5.36
N PRO A 29 10.27 -13.03 -4.15
CA PRO A 29 10.71 -14.27 -3.54
C PRO A 29 10.32 -15.48 -4.42
N GLY A 30 11.09 -16.56 -4.31
CA GLY A 30 10.76 -17.82 -4.98
C GLY A 30 9.41 -18.36 -4.48
N GLY A 31 8.59 -18.90 -5.39
CA GLY A 31 7.28 -19.48 -5.04
C GLY A 31 6.21 -18.46 -4.65
N VAL A 32 6.39 -17.18 -5.02
CA VAL A 32 5.43 -16.12 -4.70
C VAL A 32 4.02 -16.45 -5.22
N GLU A 33 3.05 -16.31 -4.33
CA GLU A 33 1.63 -16.45 -4.65
C GLU A 33 1.15 -15.23 -5.45
N TYR A 34 0.08 -15.42 -6.21
CA TYR A 34 -0.58 -14.32 -6.91
C TYR A 34 -2.06 -14.32 -6.55
N HIS A 35 -2.62 -13.12 -6.38
CA HIS A 35 -4.05 -12.94 -6.22
C HIS A 35 -4.59 -12.03 -7.32
N GLU A 36 -5.81 -12.32 -7.76
CA GLU A 36 -6.48 -11.58 -8.81
C GLU A 36 -6.66 -10.10 -8.42
N VAL A 37 -6.62 -9.23 -9.42
CA VAL A 37 -7.02 -7.83 -9.29
C VAL A 37 -8.54 -7.77 -9.40
N PRO A 38 -9.26 -7.15 -8.46
CA PRO A 38 -10.73 -7.11 -8.51
C PRO A 38 -11.24 -6.45 -9.79
N PRO A 39 -12.40 -6.88 -10.32
CA PRO A 39 -13.00 -6.28 -11.51
C PRO A 39 -13.11 -4.75 -11.40
N GLY A 40 -12.77 -4.05 -12.48
CA GLY A 40 -12.81 -2.58 -12.54
C GLY A 40 -11.63 -1.88 -11.86
N LYS A 41 -10.65 -2.61 -11.31
CA LYS A 41 -9.42 -2.02 -10.77
C LYS A 41 -8.25 -2.20 -11.74
N VAL A 42 -7.45 -1.15 -11.87
CA VAL A 42 -6.15 -1.20 -12.55
C VAL A 42 -5.04 -0.99 -11.54
N VAL A 43 -4.09 -1.92 -11.51
CA VAL A 43 -2.85 -1.78 -10.74
C VAL A 43 -1.77 -1.30 -11.68
N ARG A 44 -0.96 -0.33 -11.26
CA ARG A 44 0.12 0.24 -12.08
C ARG A 44 1.46 0.20 -11.36
N LYS A 45 2.55 0.34 -12.12
CA LYS A 45 3.93 0.55 -11.64
C LYS A 45 4.39 -0.40 -10.52
N ARG A 46 4.22 -1.71 -10.67
CA ARG A 46 4.60 -2.70 -9.64
C ARG A 46 3.77 -2.62 -8.36
N GLY A 47 2.46 -2.51 -8.51
CA GLY A 47 1.57 -2.82 -7.39
C GLY A 47 1.56 -4.30 -7.02
N PHE A 48 1.00 -4.59 -5.85
CA PHE A 48 1.09 -5.92 -5.22
C PHE A 48 -0.02 -6.09 -4.20
N TRP A 49 -0.29 -7.33 -3.82
CA TRP A 49 -1.06 -7.63 -2.62
C TRP A 49 -0.10 -7.65 -1.42
N LEU A 50 -0.30 -6.77 -0.46
CA LEU A 50 0.44 -6.77 0.80
C LEU A 50 -0.19 -7.77 1.76
N ARG A 51 0.58 -8.75 2.20
CA ARG A 51 0.30 -9.59 3.37
C ARG A 51 1.17 -9.08 4.53
N PRO A 52 0.65 -8.22 5.41
CA PRO A 52 1.46 -7.63 6.46
C PRO A 52 1.85 -8.67 7.51
N GLY A 53 3.04 -8.51 8.09
CA GLY A 53 3.53 -9.35 9.20
C GLY A 53 2.81 -9.11 10.53
N HIS A 54 1.95 -8.10 10.61
CA HIS A 54 1.11 -7.78 11.76
C HIS A 54 -0.30 -7.41 11.29
N ARG A 55 -1.26 -7.46 12.20
CA ARG A 55 -2.66 -7.15 11.90
C ARG A 55 -2.83 -5.65 11.71
N MET A 56 -3.39 -5.24 10.57
CA MET A 56 -3.64 -3.82 10.23
C MET A 56 -5.12 -3.47 10.09
N HIS A 57 -6.01 -4.46 10.12
CA HIS A 57 -7.45 -4.27 9.99
C HIS A 57 -8.20 -5.33 10.80
N HIS A 58 -9.46 -5.06 11.18
CA HIS A 58 -10.26 -5.99 11.97
C HIS A 58 -10.61 -7.27 11.20
N THR A 59 -10.77 -7.20 9.88
CA THR A 59 -11.23 -8.36 9.09
C THR A 59 -10.28 -8.74 7.96
N ALA A 60 -9.65 -7.73 7.35
CA ALA A 60 -8.90 -7.92 6.12
C ALA A 60 -7.45 -8.28 6.45
N ASN A 61 -6.91 -9.25 5.72
CA ASN A 61 -5.58 -9.82 5.93
C ASN A 61 -4.64 -9.57 4.76
N ILE A 62 -5.15 -9.21 3.58
CA ILE A 62 -4.34 -8.79 2.44
C ILE A 62 -4.89 -7.52 1.78
N PHE A 63 -3.99 -6.66 1.30
CA PHE A 63 -4.34 -5.32 0.79
C PHE A 63 -3.72 -5.08 -0.58
N LEU A 64 -4.53 -4.76 -1.59
CA LEU A 64 -4.03 -4.45 -2.92
C LEU A 64 -3.49 -3.03 -2.95
N VAL A 65 -2.17 -2.91 -3.08
CA VAL A 65 -1.45 -1.64 -3.15
C VAL A 65 -1.15 -1.31 -4.60
N SER A 66 -1.58 -0.13 -5.05
CA SER A 66 -1.14 0.49 -6.30
C SER A 66 -0.14 1.60 -5.99
N THR A 67 0.97 1.64 -6.71
CA THR A 67 2.12 2.52 -6.42
C THR A 67 2.11 3.80 -7.26
N ASP A 68 1.23 3.90 -8.27
CA ASP A 68 1.16 5.05 -9.16
C ASP A 68 0.17 6.12 -8.65
N VAL A 69 0.69 7.16 -8.00
CA VAL A 69 -0.10 8.26 -7.40
C VAL A 69 -1.00 8.99 -8.41
N TYR A 70 -0.59 9.06 -9.68
CA TYR A 70 -1.21 9.95 -10.67
C TYR A 70 -2.18 9.26 -11.62
N ALA A 71 -2.11 7.93 -11.76
CA ALA A 71 -2.91 7.16 -12.71
C ALA A 71 -3.74 6.05 -12.07
N MET A 72 -3.89 6.06 -10.75
CA MET A 72 -4.91 5.27 -10.05
C MET A 72 -6.28 5.69 -10.55
N ASN A 73 -7.19 4.71 -10.71
CA ASN A 73 -8.52 4.89 -11.30
C ASN A 73 -9.11 6.22 -10.85
N VAL A 74 -9.17 7.16 -11.79
CA VAL A 74 -10.07 8.30 -11.73
C VAL A 74 -11.45 7.70 -11.97
N ASP A 75 -11.97 6.97 -10.99
CA ASP A 75 -13.41 6.83 -10.91
C ASP A 75 -13.94 8.13 -10.34
N ASP A 76 -15.15 8.52 -10.75
CA ASP A 76 -15.79 9.77 -10.33
C ASP A 76 -16.03 9.83 -8.80
N PHE A 77 -15.71 8.74 -8.09
CA PHE A 77 -15.86 8.58 -6.66
C PHE A 77 -14.53 8.65 -5.89
N ALA A 78 -13.40 8.95 -6.56
CA ALA A 78 -12.09 9.06 -5.91
C ALA A 78 -12.04 10.13 -4.81
N ALA A 79 -12.87 11.18 -4.92
CA ALA A 79 -13.04 12.22 -3.90
C ALA A 79 -13.97 11.80 -2.74
N HIS A 80 -14.79 10.76 -2.94
CA HIS A 80 -15.75 10.25 -1.96
C HIS A 80 -15.26 9.00 -1.23
N ARG A 81 -14.19 8.36 -1.72
CA ARG A 81 -13.59 7.22 -1.05
C ARG A 81 -12.53 7.68 -0.06
N ASP A 82 -12.62 7.07 1.12
CA ASP A 82 -11.60 7.15 2.14
C ASP A 82 -10.26 6.67 1.56
N GLN A 83 -9.29 7.58 1.45
CA GLN A 83 -8.01 7.29 0.83
C GLN A 83 -7.10 6.66 1.86
N ILE A 84 -6.82 5.37 1.65
CA ILE A 84 -5.92 4.61 2.52
C ILE A 84 -4.55 4.53 1.86
N TYR A 85 -3.55 4.95 2.61
CA TYR A 85 -2.16 5.04 2.17
C TYR A 85 -1.34 3.90 2.77
N CYS A 86 -0.36 3.45 2.01
CA CYS A 86 0.67 2.53 2.46
C CYS A 86 2.00 3.28 2.58
N TYR A 87 2.59 3.22 3.75
CA TYR A 87 3.93 3.72 4.05
C TYR A 87 4.81 2.59 4.55
N MET A 88 6.13 2.76 4.47
CA MET A 88 7.11 1.84 5.05
C MET A 88 8.03 2.61 5.98
N SER A 89 8.27 2.07 7.17
CA SER A 89 9.35 2.54 8.03
C SER A 89 10.70 2.01 7.53
N PRO A 90 11.67 2.88 7.18
CA PRO A 90 13.00 2.43 6.82
C PRO A 90 13.75 1.82 8.00
N ALA A 91 13.40 2.21 9.23
CA ALA A 91 14.05 1.74 10.47
C ALA A 91 13.63 0.30 10.82
N THR A 92 12.33 -0.01 10.75
CA THR A 92 11.81 -1.32 11.14
C THR A 92 11.50 -2.23 9.97
N LYS A 93 11.56 -1.71 8.73
CA LYS A 93 11.15 -2.40 7.49
C LYS A 93 9.71 -2.93 7.55
N THR A 94 8.86 -2.21 8.29
CA THR A 94 7.44 -2.52 8.51
C THR A 94 6.60 -1.59 7.66
N ALA A 95 5.61 -2.12 6.93
CA ALA A 95 4.62 -1.31 6.28
C ALA A 95 3.57 -0.84 7.29
N TYR A 96 2.93 0.29 7.03
CA TYR A 96 1.81 0.81 7.80
C TYR A 96 0.72 1.25 6.84
N LEU A 97 -0.52 0.94 7.18
CA LEU A 97 -1.70 1.36 6.45
C LEU A 97 -2.51 2.34 7.28
N GLY A 98 -2.94 3.43 6.66
CA GLY A 98 -3.66 4.45 7.39
C GLY A 98 -4.19 5.58 6.54
N ARG A 99 -4.87 6.50 7.21
CA ARG A 99 -5.33 7.78 6.65
C ARG A 99 -4.24 8.82 6.83
N VAL A 100 -4.11 9.72 5.86
CA VAL A 100 -3.14 10.81 5.92
C VAL A 100 -3.87 12.13 6.06
N GLU A 101 -3.51 12.88 7.09
CA GLU A 101 -4.01 14.23 7.34
C GLU A 101 -2.87 15.24 7.17
N ASN A 102 -3.10 16.30 6.39
CA ASN A 102 -2.17 17.42 6.31
C ASN A 102 -2.47 18.36 7.49
N VAL A 103 -1.62 18.32 8.52
CA VAL A 103 -1.75 19.21 9.68
C VAL A 103 -1.19 20.59 9.35
N THR A 104 -0.12 20.64 8.57
CA THR A 104 0.42 21.86 7.95
C THR A 104 0.93 21.54 6.54
N ASP A 105 1.39 22.55 5.80
CA ASP A 105 1.99 22.39 4.47
C ASP A 105 3.24 21.48 4.47
N GLN A 106 3.86 21.28 5.63
CA GLN A 106 5.10 20.51 5.78
C GLN A 106 4.96 19.30 6.72
N ARG A 107 3.77 19.11 7.31
CA ARG A 107 3.56 18.11 8.36
C ARG A 107 2.33 17.29 8.08
N ARG A 108 2.53 15.99 7.94
CA ARG A 108 1.48 15.02 7.70
C ARG A 108 1.48 13.94 8.75
N ILE A 109 0.29 13.58 9.19
CA ILE A 109 0.07 12.53 10.17
C ILE A 109 -0.54 11.33 9.46
N LEU A 110 0.07 10.16 9.63
CA LEU A 110 -0.50 8.88 9.26
C LEU A 110 -1.21 8.28 10.48
N THR A 111 -2.54 8.27 10.45
CA THR A 111 -3.37 7.60 11.45
C THR A 111 -3.62 6.16 11.01
N PRO A 112 -3.18 5.14 11.78
CA PRO A 112 -3.37 3.73 11.42
C PRO A 112 -4.84 3.36 11.17
N LEU A 113 -5.05 2.34 10.33
CA LEU A 113 -6.40 1.81 10.04
C LEU A 113 -7.07 1.13 11.23
N LEU A 114 -6.27 0.50 12.09
CA LEU A 114 -6.73 -0.20 13.28
C LEU A 114 -6.49 0.71 14.47
N ASP A 115 -7.58 1.13 15.10
CA ASP A 115 -7.53 1.97 16.30
C ASP A 115 -6.76 1.26 17.42
N ASP A 116 -6.07 2.05 18.24
CA ASP A 116 -5.29 1.62 19.42
C ASP A 116 -4.12 0.66 19.16
N LEU A 117 -3.83 0.29 17.91
CA LEU A 117 -2.67 -0.55 17.59
C LEU A 117 -1.35 0.23 17.76
N HIS A 118 -1.33 1.47 17.25
CA HIS A 118 -0.20 2.39 17.31
C HIS A 118 -0.70 3.83 17.42
N GLU A 119 0.08 4.69 18.07
CA GLU A 119 -0.14 6.13 17.99
C GLU A 119 0.02 6.62 16.53
N PRO A 120 -0.70 7.67 16.13
CA PRO A 120 -0.51 8.29 14.81
C PRO A 120 0.94 8.70 14.58
N PHE A 121 1.44 8.45 13.38
CA PHE A 121 2.83 8.71 13.03
C PHE A 121 2.96 10.07 12.34
N ASP A 122 3.90 10.88 12.80
CA ASP A 122 4.37 12.03 12.04
C ASP A 122 5.26 11.55 10.91
N ILE A 123 4.78 11.63 9.66
CA ILE A 123 5.43 11.04 8.48
C ILE A 123 6.83 11.61 8.30
N GLU A 124 6.96 12.93 8.39
CA GLU A 124 8.21 13.63 8.18
C GLU A 124 9.19 13.39 9.34
N ALA A 125 8.73 13.42 10.59
CA ALA A 125 9.60 13.18 11.74
C ALA A 125 10.09 11.72 11.83
N THR A 126 9.27 10.76 11.39
CA THR A 126 9.62 9.33 11.40
C THR A 126 10.33 8.87 10.12
N GLY A 127 10.35 9.71 9.08
CA GLY A 127 10.94 9.38 7.78
C GLY A 127 10.21 8.25 7.05
N LEU A 128 8.89 8.12 7.26
CA LEU A 128 8.08 7.11 6.58
C LEU A 128 8.14 7.31 5.05
N ILE A 129 8.46 6.24 4.33
CA ILE A 129 8.58 6.25 2.88
C ILE A 129 7.23 5.87 2.28
N TYR A 130 6.72 6.70 1.38
CA TYR A 130 5.49 6.41 0.66
C TYR A 130 5.66 5.20 -0.27
N VAL A 131 4.76 4.23 -0.16
CA VAL A 131 4.76 2.99 -0.96
C VAL A 131 3.68 3.03 -2.04
N GLY A 132 2.46 3.43 -1.68
CA GLY A 132 1.32 3.40 -2.58
C GLY A 132 -0.01 3.70 -1.89
N ARG A 133 -1.12 3.49 -2.59
CA ARG A 133 -2.46 3.51 -1.99
C ARG A 133 -3.10 2.14 -2.03
N VAL A 134 -3.88 1.84 -0.99
CA VAL A 134 -4.72 0.65 -0.94
C VAL A 134 -5.95 0.89 -1.80
N ILE A 135 -6.18 0.01 -2.77
CA ILE A 135 -7.32 0.11 -3.71
C ILE A 135 -8.32 -1.04 -3.57
N SER A 136 -7.99 -2.07 -2.80
CA SER A 136 -8.86 -3.18 -2.39
C SER A 136 -8.26 -3.90 -1.17
N ALA A 137 -9.07 -4.62 -0.41
CA ALA A 137 -8.68 -5.42 0.73
C ALA A 137 -9.58 -6.67 0.85
N ILE A 138 -9.03 -7.78 1.35
CA ILE A 138 -9.72 -9.06 1.57
C ILE A 138 -9.40 -9.56 2.97
#